data_AF-A0A2K5J0U8-F1
#
_entry.id   AF-A0A2K5J0U8-F1
#
_cell.length_a   1.000
_cell.length_b   1.000
_cell.length_c   1.000
_cell.angle_alpha   90.00
_cell.angle_beta   90.00
_cell.angle_gamma   90.00
#
_symmetry.space_group_name_H-M   'P 1'
#
loop_
_entity.id
_entity.type
_entity.pdbx_description
1 polymer ?
#
loop_
_entity_poly.entity_id
_entity_poly.type
_entity_poly.pdbx_seq_one_letter_code
_entity_poly.pdbx_strand_id
1 'polypeptide(L)'
;VILRPPRPCGTISALQKGYSQVLCQTLSERNSEITSLKNEGENLKRDNAIASGMVSSLQKDVLAKDEQVQQLKEKVNQLKSQNEDKDHQLEALGSRLEHFRSQVIKATYGRAKPFPDKPVTDQQLIEKIAQVTEDNINFQQKKWTLQKETQLSSSKQEETTENIEKLRTSLDSCQACMKMSCCTSDLKKEVDLLQHLQVSPPVSGLQKVVLDVLRHALSWLEEVEQLLQDLGILPSGADKGYWDFLSHIVA
;
A
#
# COMPACT_ATOMS: atom_id res chain seq x y z
N VAL A 1 96.69 117.79 -53.51
CA VAL A 1 95.50 116.91 -53.55
C VAL A 1 95.73 115.79 -52.55
N ILE A 2 95.13 115.89 -51.36
CA ILE A 2 95.26 114.85 -50.32
C ILE A 2 94.21 113.78 -50.64
N LEU A 3 94.65 112.67 -51.23
CA LEU A 3 93.82 111.49 -51.44
C LEU A 3 93.60 110.80 -50.09
N ARG A 4 92.43 111.02 -49.50
CA ARG A 4 91.96 110.27 -48.33
C ARG A 4 91.68 108.82 -48.79
N PRO A 5 92.23 107.79 -48.14
CA PRO A 5 91.99 106.41 -48.54
C PRO A 5 90.49 106.05 -48.34
N PRO A 6 89.92 105.20 -49.21
CA PRO A 6 88.51 104.83 -49.11
C PRO A 6 88.28 104.01 -47.85
N ARG A 7 87.26 104.37 -47.07
CA ARG A 7 86.83 103.58 -45.90
C ARG A 7 86.31 102.22 -46.39
N PRO A 8 86.77 101.08 -45.82
CA PRO A 8 86.21 99.77 -46.13
C PRO A 8 84.87 99.59 -45.38
N CYS A 9 83.81 100.25 -45.84
CA CYS A 9 82.52 100.26 -45.15
C CYS A 9 81.49 99.27 -45.74
N GLY A 10 81.75 98.64 -46.89
CA GLY A 10 80.76 97.82 -47.62
C GLY A 10 80.82 96.30 -47.39
N THR A 11 82.02 95.71 -47.26
CA THR A 11 82.22 94.25 -47.15
C THR A 11 81.85 93.71 -45.77
N ILE A 12 82.15 94.46 -44.70
CA ILE A 12 81.82 94.08 -43.32
C ILE A 12 80.30 94.06 -43.11
N SER A 13 79.58 95.04 -43.67
CA SER A 13 78.12 95.13 -43.56
C SER A 13 77.40 94.01 -44.30
N ALA A 14 77.90 93.58 -45.47
CA ALA A 14 77.34 92.44 -46.21
C ALA A 14 77.54 91.11 -45.46
N LEU A 15 78.72 90.91 -44.86
CA LEU A 15 79.03 89.73 -44.06
C LEU A 15 78.17 89.69 -42.77
N GLN A 16 78.04 90.82 -42.07
CA GLN A 16 77.15 90.95 -40.91
C GLN A 16 75.70 90.65 -41.26
N LYS A 17 75.23 91.12 -42.43
CA LYS A 17 73.86 90.86 -42.91
C LYS A 17 73.65 89.37 -43.23
N GLY A 18 74.59 88.73 -43.91
CA GLY A 18 74.53 87.28 -44.19
C GLY A 18 74.56 86.43 -42.93
N TYR A 19 75.45 86.75 -41.98
CA TYR A 19 75.51 86.09 -40.67
C TYR A 19 74.21 86.27 -39.89
N SER A 20 73.67 87.49 -39.84
CA SER A 20 72.38 87.77 -39.19
C SER A 20 71.24 86.98 -39.82
N GLN A 21 71.20 86.87 -41.14
CA GLN A 21 70.14 86.12 -41.85
C GLN A 21 70.20 84.63 -41.54
N VAL A 22 71.39 84.02 -41.61
CA VAL A 22 71.59 82.60 -41.29
C VAL A 22 71.27 82.33 -39.82
N LEU A 23 71.71 83.20 -38.91
CA LEU A 23 71.39 83.09 -37.49
C LEU A 23 69.88 83.17 -37.23
N CYS A 24 69.18 84.13 -37.85
CA CYS A 24 67.73 84.24 -37.73
C CYS A 24 67.00 83.00 -38.27
N GLN A 25 67.44 82.45 -39.40
CA GLN A 25 66.87 81.24 -39.99
C GLN A 25 67.03 80.04 -39.04
N THR A 26 68.25 79.77 -38.57
CA THR A 26 68.54 78.67 -37.65
C THR A 26 67.79 78.80 -36.33
N LEU A 27 67.69 80.02 -35.77
CA LEU A 27 66.92 80.28 -34.55
C LEU A 27 65.41 80.04 -34.78
N SER A 28 64.89 80.43 -35.94
CA SER A 28 63.49 80.19 -36.30
C SER A 28 63.19 78.69 -36.42
N GLU A 29 64.03 77.94 -37.12
CA GLU A 29 63.89 76.49 -37.28
C GLU A 29 63.94 75.77 -35.92
N ARG A 30 64.94 76.10 -35.08
CA ARG A 30 65.04 75.57 -33.71
C ARG A 30 63.80 75.89 -32.89
N ASN A 31 63.25 77.11 -32.98
CA ASN A 31 62.03 77.49 -32.25
C ASN A 31 60.80 76.72 -32.73
N SER A 32 60.68 76.45 -34.03
CA SER A 32 59.63 75.59 -34.58
C SER A 32 59.76 74.16 -34.08
N GLU A 33 60.97 73.60 -34.05
CA GLU A 33 61.24 72.26 -33.53
C GLU A 33 60.95 72.16 -32.03
N ILE A 34 61.37 73.15 -31.22
CA ILE A 34 61.04 73.23 -29.78
C ILE A 34 59.51 73.24 -29.58
N THR A 35 58.77 73.98 -30.40
CA THR A 35 57.31 74.05 -30.32
C THR A 35 56.68 72.69 -30.68
N SER A 36 57.19 72.01 -31.70
CA SER A 36 56.73 70.67 -32.09
C SER A 36 56.99 69.64 -30.99
N LEU A 37 58.22 69.56 -30.50
CA LEU A 37 58.61 68.63 -29.42
C LEU A 37 57.83 68.90 -28.13
N LYS A 38 57.55 70.16 -27.81
CA LYS A 38 56.71 70.52 -26.66
C LYS A 38 55.28 69.97 -26.84
N ASN A 39 54.67 70.15 -28.01
CA ASN A 39 53.33 69.64 -28.29
C ASN A 39 53.28 68.11 -28.25
N GLU A 40 54.29 67.44 -28.79
CA GLU A 40 54.41 65.98 -28.74
C GLU A 40 54.57 65.48 -27.30
N GLY A 41 55.39 66.16 -26.48
CA GLY A 41 55.51 65.85 -25.06
C GLY A 41 54.20 66.04 -24.27
N GLU A 42 53.42 67.08 -24.57
CA GLU A 42 52.09 67.28 -24.00
C GLU A 42 51.10 66.20 -24.44
N ASN A 43 51.16 65.75 -25.70
CA ASN A 43 50.35 64.65 -26.22
C ASN A 43 50.70 63.31 -25.55
N LEU A 44 51.99 62.96 -25.48
CA LEU A 44 52.47 61.76 -24.79
C LEU A 44 52.06 61.76 -23.32
N LYS A 45 52.10 62.91 -22.64
CA LYS A 45 51.64 63.04 -21.26
C LYS A 45 50.15 62.74 -21.12
N ARG A 46 49.32 63.19 -22.07
CA ARG A 46 47.88 62.93 -22.10
C ARG A 46 47.60 61.44 -22.36
N ASP A 47 48.27 60.86 -23.34
CA ASP A 47 48.10 59.45 -23.70
C ASP A 47 48.53 58.54 -22.55
N ASN A 48 49.64 58.86 -21.87
CA ASN A 48 50.09 58.13 -20.69
C ASN A 48 49.07 58.21 -19.54
N ALA A 49 48.43 59.37 -19.33
CA ALA A 49 47.38 59.50 -18.32
C ALA A 49 46.14 58.65 -18.66
N ILE A 50 45.73 58.60 -19.93
CA ILE A 50 44.63 57.76 -20.40
C ILE A 50 44.97 56.27 -20.23
N ALA A 51 46.16 55.86 -20.69
CA ALA A 51 46.62 54.48 -20.58
C ALA A 51 46.70 54.03 -19.11
N SER A 52 47.23 54.88 -18.22
CA SER A 52 47.26 54.61 -16.78
C SER A 52 45.86 54.42 -16.20
N GLY A 53 44.88 55.24 -16.62
CA GLY A 53 43.49 55.09 -16.21
C GLY A 53 42.86 53.78 -16.66
N MET A 54 43.11 53.36 -17.91
CA MET A 54 42.64 52.08 -18.45
C MET A 54 43.26 50.89 -17.72
N VAL A 55 44.57 50.94 -17.43
CA VAL A 55 45.26 49.89 -16.66
C VAL A 55 44.66 49.75 -15.26
N SER A 56 44.40 50.87 -14.57
CA SER A 56 43.75 50.84 -13.25
C SER A 56 42.33 50.26 -13.31
N SER A 57 41.56 50.55 -14.37
CA SER A 57 40.23 49.96 -14.55
C SER A 57 40.32 48.45 -14.80
N LEU A 58 41.20 48.01 -15.70
CA LEU A 58 41.40 46.59 -15.99
C LEU A 58 41.89 45.81 -14.77
N GLN A 59 42.75 46.40 -13.95
CA GLN A 59 43.18 45.78 -12.70
C GLN A 59 42.01 45.53 -11.73
N LYS A 60 41.07 46.49 -11.61
CA LYS A 60 39.85 46.29 -10.80
C LYS A 60 38.96 45.20 -11.38
N ASP A 61 38.79 45.16 -12.70
CA ASP A 61 37.97 44.15 -13.37
C ASP A 61 38.56 42.75 -13.21
N VAL A 62 39.88 42.59 -13.30
CA VAL A 62 40.57 41.31 -13.06
C VAL A 62 40.33 40.84 -11.63
N LEU A 63 40.50 41.70 -10.63
CA LEU A 63 40.24 41.33 -9.23
C LEU A 63 38.78 40.90 -9.01
N ALA A 64 37.82 41.64 -9.58
CA ALA A 64 36.40 41.30 -9.47
C ALA A 64 36.07 39.97 -10.17
N LYS A 65 36.72 39.69 -11.30
CA LYS A 65 36.56 38.42 -12.03
C LYS A 65 37.21 37.26 -11.29
N ASP A 66 38.37 37.46 -10.69
CA ASP A 66 39.03 36.45 -9.87
C ASP A 66 38.16 36.05 -8.67
N GLU A 67 37.53 37.01 -8.01
CA GLU A 67 36.59 36.73 -6.92
C GLU A 67 35.36 35.92 -7.40
N GLN A 68 34.79 36.26 -8.55
CA GLN A 68 33.71 35.48 -9.17
C GLN A 68 34.14 34.06 -9.50
N VAL A 69 35.37 33.86 -10.01
CA VAL A 69 35.91 32.53 -10.31
C VAL A 69 36.05 31.70 -9.03
N GLN A 70 36.50 32.28 -7.92
CA GLN A 70 36.58 31.57 -6.64
C GLN A 70 35.19 31.16 -6.13
N GLN A 71 34.20 32.06 -6.16
CA GLN A 71 32.83 31.76 -5.75
C GLN A 71 32.21 30.65 -6.61
N LEU A 72 32.43 30.69 -7.93
CA LEU A 72 31.96 29.64 -8.83
C LEU A 72 32.64 28.30 -8.54
N LYS A 73 33.95 28.31 -8.23
CA LYS A 73 34.70 27.10 -7.87
C LYS A 73 34.15 26.45 -6.59
N GLU A 74 33.84 27.25 -5.57
CA GLU A 74 33.21 26.77 -4.34
C GLU A 74 31.83 26.16 -4.62
N LYS A 75 31.01 26.83 -5.44
CA LYS A 75 29.69 26.34 -5.81
C LYS A 75 29.75 25.03 -6.61
N VAL A 76 30.72 24.89 -7.51
CA VAL A 76 30.98 23.64 -8.24
C VAL A 76 31.36 22.51 -7.28
N ASN A 77 32.25 22.77 -6.32
CA ASN A 77 32.64 21.77 -5.32
C ASN A 77 31.45 21.35 -4.44
N GLN A 78 30.62 22.30 -4.03
CA GLN A 78 29.41 22.02 -3.26
C GLN A 78 28.43 21.15 -4.05
N LEU A 79 28.17 21.51 -5.31
CA LEU A 79 27.28 20.73 -6.18
C LEU A 79 27.82 19.33 -6.44
N LYS A 80 29.14 19.19 -6.62
CA LYS A 80 29.78 17.88 -6.79
C LYS A 80 29.58 17.00 -5.56
N SER A 81 29.82 17.53 -4.36
CA SER A 81 29.60 16.79 -3.11
C SER A 81 28.12 16.41 -2.92
N GLN A 82 27.18 17.29 -3.27
CA GLN A 82 25.75 16.97 -3.24
C GLN A 82 25.37 15.89 -4.26
N ASN A 83 26.03 15.85 -5.41
CA ASN A 83 25.79 14.82 -6.42
C ASN A 83 26.29 13.47 -5.93
N GLU A 84 27.51 13.43 -5.37
CA GLU A 84 28.06 12.23 -4.75
C GLU A 84 27.13 11.70 -3.65
N ASP A 85 26.63 12.54 -2.75
CA ASP A 85 25.68 12.11 -1.71
C ASP A 85 24.38 11.54 -2.30
N LYS A 86 23.80 12.18 -3.32
CA LYS A 86 22.61 11.65 -4.01
C LYS A 86 22.88 10.32 -4.71
N ASP A 87 24.06 10.13 -5.29
CA ASP A 87 24.45 8.86 -5.92
C ASP A 87 24.50 7.73 -4.88
N HIS A 88 25.07 7.97 -3.69
CA HIS A 88 25.05 7.00 -2.59
C HIS A 88 23.62 6.69 -2.11
N GLN A 89 22.76 7.70 -2.02
CA GLN A 89 21.35 7.49 -1.66
C GLN A 89 20.61 6.64 -2.70
N LEU A 90 20.86 6.89 -3.99
CA LEU A 90 20.27 6.10 -5.08
C LEU A 90 20.72 4.64 -5.03
N GLU A 91 22.01 4.38 -4.77
CA GLU A 91 22.53 3.02 -4.61
C GLU A 91 21.89 2.27 -3.42
N ALA A 92 21.75 2.96 -2.28
CA ALA A 92 21.09 2.41 -1.10
C ALA A 92 19.60 2.11 -1.37
N LEU A 93 18.89 2.99 -2.08
CA LEU A 93 17.50 2.76 -2.49
C LEU A 93 17.39 1.60 -3.48
N GLY A 94 18.30 1.51 -4.45
CA GLY A 94 18.37 0.40 -5.39
C GLY A 94 18.53 -0.95 -4.68
N SER A 95 19.45 -1.02 -3.71
CA SER A 95 19.66 -2.22 -2.89
C SER A 95 18.42 -2.62 -2.09
N ARG A 96 17.72 -1.65 -1.50
CA ARG A 96 16.46 -1.89 -0.78
C ARG A 96 15.35 -2.38 -1.69
N LEU A 97 15.25 -1.84 -2.90
CA LEU A 97 14.27 -2.25 -3.90
C LEU A 97 14.51 -3.69 -4.34
N GLU A 98 15.77 -4.08 -4.59
CA GLU A 98 16.12 -5.46 -4.94
C GLU A 98 15.84 -6.44 -3.79
N HIS A 99 16.13 -6.04 -2.55
CA HIS A 99 15.78 -6.85 -1.39
C HIS A 99 14.26 -7.05 -1.26
N PHE A 100 13.47 -5.97 -1.42
CA PHE A 100 12.01 -6.04 -1.42
C PHE A 100 11.49 -6.93 -2.53
N ARG A 101 11.98 -6.76 -3.76
CA ARG A 101 11.66 -7.61 -4.92
C ARG A 101 11.88 -9.09 -4.61
N SER A 102 13.02 -9.43 -4.02
CA SER A 102 13.34 -10.81 -3.64
C SER A 102 12.35 -11.38 -2.62
N GLN A 103 11.92 -10.58 -1.63
CA GLN A 103 10.89 -10.98 -0.67
C GLN A 103 9.55 -11.23 -1.33
N VAL A 104 9.12 -10.37 -2.26
CA VAL A 104 7.86 -10.53 -3.00
C VAL A 104 7.89 -11.80 -3.86
N ILE A 105 9.00 -12.07 -4.56
CA ILE A 105 9.18 -13.32 -5.32
C ILE A 105 9.06 -14.53 -4.39
N LYS A 106 9.72 -14.51 -3.23
CA LYS A 106 9.64 -15.61 -2.25
C LYS A 106 8.24 -15.80 -1.68
N ALA A 107 7.49 -14.72 -1.44
CA ALA A 107 6.13 -14.80 -0.92
C ALA A 107 5.12 -15.34 -1.96
N THR A 108 5.30 -14.97 -3.24
CA THR A 108 4.37 -15.31 -4.33
C THR A 108 4.65 -16.68 -4.96
N TYR A 109 5.93 -17.08 -5.04
CA TYR A 109 6.35 -18.36 -5.61
C TYR A 109 6.78 -19.39 -4.55
N GLY A 110 6.86 -18.99 -3.28
CA GLY A 110 7.31 -19.85 -2.20
C GLY A 110 8.81 -20.11 -2.21
N ARG A 111 9.22 -21.28 -1.70
CA ARG A 111 10.64 -21.65 -1.55
C ARG A 111 11.31 -22.09 -2.87
N ALA A 112 10.52 -22.41 -3.90
CA ALA A 112 11.01 -22.87 -5.19
C ALA A 112 10.83 -21.76 -6.24
N LYS A 113 11.93 -21.34 -6.86
CA LYS A 113 11.89 -20.40 -7.98
C LYS A 113 11.33 -21.12 -9.22
N PRO A 114 10.45 -20.51 -10.03
CA PRO A 114 9.86 -21.18 -11.20
C PRO A 114 10.89 -21.63 -12.22
N PHE A 115 12.01 -20.90 -12.30
CA PHE A 115 13.13 -21.19 -13.19
C PHE A 115 14.44 -20.94 -12.42
N PRO A 116 15.32 -21.94 -12.26
CA PRO A 116 16.61 -21.75 -11.60
C PRO A 116 17.54 -20.81 -12.39
N ASP A 117 17.46 -20.83 -13.73
CA ASP A 117 18.41 -20.12 -14.60
C ASP A 117 17.91 -18.79 -15.18
N LYS A 118 16.65 -18.43 -14.97
CA LYS A 118 16.06 -17.17 -15.49
C LYS A 118 15.66 -16.21 -14.37
N PRO A 119 16.00 -14.91 -14.48
CA PRO A 119 15.44 -13.91 -13.58
C PRO A 119 13.93 -13.81 -13.82
N VAL A 120 13.16 -13.73 -12.73
CA VAL A 120 11.72 -13.46 -12.81
C VAL A 120 11.56 -12.03 -13.32
N THR A 121 10.76 -11.85 -14.36
CA THR A 121 10.46 -10.52 -14.93
C THR A 121 9.37 -9.80 -14.12
N ASP A 122 9.31 -8.48 -14.23
CA ASP A 122 8.32 -7.66 -13.52
C ASP A 122 6.90 -8.06 -13.92
N GLN A 123 6.68 -8.31 -15.21
CA GLN A 123 5.40 -8.75 -15.74
C GLN A 123 4.95 -10.07 -15.12
N GLN A 124 5.84 -11.06 -15.04
CA GLN A 124 5.55 -12.36 -14.41
C GLN A 124 5.27 -12.21 -12.91
N LEU A 125 5.95 -11.29 -12.23
CA LEU A 125 5.70 -11.03 -10.81
C LEU A 125 4.31 -10.40 -10.61
N ILE A 126 3.96 -9.41 -11.43
CA ILE A 126 2.65 -8.74 -11.41
C ILE A 126 1.53 -9.76 -11.68
N GLU A 127 1.67 -10.58 -12.72
CA GLU A 127 0.69 -11.60 -13.07
C GLU A 127 0.51 -12.61 -11.93
N LYS A 128 1.60 -13.04 -11.28
CA LYS A 128 1.52 -13.95 -10.15
C LYS A 128 0.87 -13.32 -8.92
N ILE A 129 1.17 -12.05 -8.63
CA ILE A 129 0.51 -11.31 -7.54
C ILE A 129 -1.00 -11.23 -7.83
N ALA A 130 -1.38 -10.85 -9.04
CA ALA A 130 -2.78 -10.77 -9.46
C ALA A 130 -3.49 -12.12 -9.29
N GLN A 131 -2.85 -13.22 -9.73
CA GLN A 131 -3.39 -14.57 -9.55
C GLN A 131 -3.58 -14.93 -8.07
N VAL A 132 -2.59 -14.67 -7.21
CA VAL A 132 -2.70 -14.95 -5.76
C VAL A 132 -3.81 -14.12 -5.11
N THR A 133 -3.98 -12.87 -5.55
CA THR A 133 -5.08 -12.01 -5.09
C THR A 133 -6.44 -12.58 -5.50
N GLU A 134 -6.59 -12.99 -6.75
CA GLU A 134 -7.81 -13.60 -7.28
C GLU A 134 -8.13 -14.91 -6.55
N ASP A 135 -7.14 -15.79 -6.37
CA ASP A 135 -7.27 -17.04 -5.63
C ASP A 135 -7.72 -16.80 -4.18
N ASN A 136 -7.18 -15.78 -3.52
CA ASN A 136 -7.58 -15.42 -2.16
C ASN A 136 -9.03 -14.91 -2.10
N ILE A 137 -9.46 -14.09 -3.06
CA ILE A 137 -10.86 -13.62 -3.14
C ILE A 137 -11.80 -14.82 -3.30
N ASN A 138 -11.50 -15.72 -4.24
CA ASN A 138 -12.27 -16.94 -4.47
C ASN A 138 -12.30 -17.85 -3.24
N PHE A 139 -11.17 -17.98 -2.53
CA PHE A 139 -11.11 -18.74 -1.29
C PHE A 139 -11.98 -18.13 -0.18
N GLN A 140 -11.95 -16.81 0.02
CA GLN A 140 -12.79 -16.14 1.01
C GLN A 140 -14.28 -16.27 0.69
N GLN A 141 -14.66 -16.16 -0.59
CA GLN A 141 -16.04 -16.39 -1.01
C GLN A 141 -16.49 -17.82 -0.72
N LYS A 142 -15.65 -18.82 -1.06
CA LYS A 142 -15.94 -20.23 -0.75
C LYS A 142 -16.06 -20.48 0.76
N LYS A 143 -15.17 -19.88 1.56
CA LYS A 143 -15.23 -19.95 3.03
C LYS A 143 -16.54 -19.38 3.56
N TRP A 144 -16.98 -18.22 3.07
CA TRP A 144 -18.25 -17.61 3.46
C TRP A 144 -19.44 -18.52 3.15
N THR A 145 -19.50 -19.07 1.94
CA THR A 145 -20.59 -19.98 1.52
C THR A 145 -20.64 -21.22 2.41
N LEU A 146 -19.51 -21.89 2.63
CA LEU A 146 -19.44 -23.09 3.48
C LEU A 146 -19.83 -22.79 4.93
N GLN A 147 -19.43 -21.63 5.46
CA GLN A 147 -19.80 -21.22 6.81
C GLN A 147 -21.32 -21.02 6.93
N LYS A 148 -21.95 -20.40 5.94
CA LYS A 148 -23.42 -20.23 5.90
C LYS A 148 -24.14 -21.58 5.82
N GLU A 149 -23.69 -22.48 4.96
CA GLU A 149 -24.26 -23.84 4.84
C GLU A 149 -24.12 -24.63 6.14
N THR A 150 -22.97 -24.55 6.80
CA THR A 150 -22.72 -25.22 8.08
C THR A 150 -23.69 -24.74 9.17
N GLN A 151 -23.89 -23.42 9.30
CA GLN A 151 -24.84 -22.83 10.26
C GLN A 151 -26.28 -23.25 9.98
N LEU A 152 -26.66 -23.32 8.70
CA LEU A 152 -28.01 -23.70 8.29
C LEU A 152 -28.25 -25.20 8.53
N SER A 153 -27.23 -26.03 8.31
CA SER A 153 -27.27 -27.47 8.59
C SER A 153 -27.28 -27.77 10.09
N SER A 154 -26.52 -27.04 10.91
CA SER A 154 -26.51 -27.24 12.36
C SER A 154 -27.87 -26.91 12.98
N SER A 155 -28.50 -25.81 12.55
CA SER A 155 -29.84 -25.43 13.01
C SER A 155 -30.89 -26.50 12.65
N LYS A 156 -30.86 -27.03 11.42
CA LYS A 156 -31.75 -28.13 11.01
C LYS A 156 -31.51 -29.43 11.80
N GLN A 157 -30.25 -29.74 12.09
CA GLN A 157 -29.90 -30.92 12.88
C GLN A 157 -30.39 -30.77 14.32
N GLU A 158 -30.19 -29.61 14.94
CA GLU A 158 -30.65 -29.29 16.29
C GLU A 158 -32.18 -29.41 16.40
N GLU A 159 -32.92 -28.81 15.46
CA GLU A 159 -34.38 -28.95 15.37
C GLU A 159 -34.80 -30.42 15.23
N THR A 160 -34.09 -31.21 14.41
CA THR A 160 -34.39 -32.64 14.25
C THR A 160 -34.14 -33.40 15.55
N THR A 161 -33.03 -33.13 16.24
CA THR A 161 -32.72 -33.77 17.53
C THR A 161 -33.72 -33.39 18.63
N GLU A 162 -34.14 -32.13 18.70
CA GLU A 162 -35.15 -31.68 19.66
C GLU A 162 -36.50 -32.37 19.41
N ASN A 163 -36.91 -32.48 18.15
CA ASN A 163 -38.14 -33.18 17.77
C ASN A 163 -38.09 -34.69 18.06
N ILE A 164 -36.94 -35.34 17.87
CA ILE A 164 -36.75 -36.75 18.25
C ILE A 164 -36.87 -36.92 19.75
N GLU A 165 -36.24 -36.06 20.56
CA GLU A 165 -36.33 -36.13 22.02
C GLU A 165 -37.75 -35.86 22.53
N LYS A 166 -38.50 -34.91 21.92
CA LYS A 166 -39.93 -34.70 22.22
C LYS A 166 -40.77 -35.95 21.94
N LEU A 167 -40.55 -36.59 20.79
CA LEU A 167 -41.27 -37.82 20.45
C LEU A 167 -40.91 -38.95 21.42
N ARG A 168 -39.64 -39.05 21.80
CA ARG A 168 -39.13 -40.04 22.74
C ARG A 168 -39.75 -39.88 24.13
N THR A 169 -39.78 -38.67 24.68
CA THR A 169 -40.40 -38.44 26.00
C THR A 169 -41.89 -38.73 26.00
N SER A 170 -42.61 -38.39 24.93
CA SER A 170 -44.03 -38.74 24.78
C SER A 170 -44.25 -40.26 24.66
N LEU A 171 -43.36 -40.96 23.95
CA LEU A 171 -43.37 -42.42 23.89
C LEU A 171 -43.06 -43.05 25.25
N ASP A 172 -42.09 -42.52 26.00
CA ASP A 172 -41.75 -43.00 27.33
C ASP A 172 -42.94 -42.85 28.29
N SER A 173 -43.73 -41.76 28.19
CA SER A 173 -45.00 -41.62 28.92
C SER A 173 -46.00 -42.71 28.57
N CYS A 174 -46.20 -42.98 27.26
CA CYS A 174 -47.07 -44.08 26.81
C CYS A 174 -46.59 -45.44 27.35
N GLN A 175 -45.27 -45.68 27.31
CA GLN A 175 -44.68 -46.90 27.84
C GLN A 175 -44.82 -47.02 29.36
N ALA A 176 -44.74 -45.91 30.11
CA ALA A 176 -44.95 -45.90 31.55
C ALA A 176 -46.40 -46.27 31.90
N CYS A 177 -47.39 -45.72 31.18
CA CYS A 177 -48.78 -46.14 31.29
C CYS A 177 -48.92 -47.65 31.07
N MET A 178 -48.21 -48.22 30.09
CA MET A 178 -48.23 -49.65 29.80
C MET A 178 -47.55 -50.53 30.87
N LYS A 179 -46.60 -49.99 31.65
CA LYS A 179 -45.85 -50.75 32.68
C LYS A 179 -46.48 -50.68 34.06
N MET A 180 -47.14 -49.58 34.39
CA MET A 180 -47.76 -49.36 35.70
C MET A 180 -49.28 -49.45 35.53
N SER A 181 -49.84 -50.61 35.91
CA SER A 181 -51.28 -50.89 36.04
C SER A 181 -52.23 -50.09 35.11
N CYS A 182 -52.12 -50.30 33.79
CA CYS A 182 -52.78 -49.45 32.79
C CYS A 182 -54.31 -49.50 32.85
N CYS A 183 -54.99 -48.36 32.75
CA CYS A 183 -56.36 -48.33 32.24
C CYS A 183 -56.37 -47.84 30.79
N THR A 184 -57.29 -48.37 29.98
CA THR A 184 -57.48 -47.98 28.57
C THR A 184 -57.61 -46.48 28.41
N SER A 185 -58.30 -45.81 29.35
CA SER A 185 -58.50 -44.37 29.30
C SER A 185 -57.21 -43.56 29.44
N ASP A 186 -56.21 -44.04 30.19
CA ASP A 186 -54.95 -43.31 30.37
C ASP A 186 -54.01 -43.48 29.18
N LEU A 187 -53.89 -44.71 28.66
CA LEU A 187 -53.14 -44.93 27.42
C LEU A 187 -53.74 -44.16 26.24
N LYS A 188 -55.08 -44.10 26.14
CA LYS A 188 -55.78 -43.34 25.11
C LYS A 188 -55.48 -41.84 25.17
N LYS A 189 -55.47 -41.24 26.37
CA LYS A 189 -55.09 -39.82 26.56
C LYS A 189 -53.65 -39.57 26.08
N GLU A 190 -52.71 -40.42 26.46
CA GLU A 190 -51.30 -40.28 26.06
C GLU A 190 -51.10 -40.47 24.56
N VAL A 191 -51.83 -41.41 23.93
CA VAL A 191 -51.82 -41.59 22.47
C VAL A 191 -52.40 -40.37 21.75
N ASP A 192 -53.46 -39.75 22.27
CA ASP A 192 -54.02 -38.52 21.72
C ASP A 192 -53.03 -37.34 21.84
N LEU A 193 -52.30 -37.24 22.96
CA LEU A 193 -51.23 -36.25 23.14
C LEU A 193 -50.09 -36.47 22.13
N LEU A 194 -49.65 -37.73 21.93
CA LEU A 194 -48.61 -38.07 20.97
C LEU A 194 -49.06 -37.78 19.53
N GLN A 195 -50.35 -37.98 19.21
CA GLN A 195 -50.92 -37.69 17.90
C GLN A 195 -50.90 -36.20 17.56
N HIS A 196 -51.09 -35.34 18.57
CA HIS A 196 -51.10 -33.89 18.41
C HIS A 196 -49.74 -33.23 18.66
N LEU A 197 -48.73 -34.02 19.02
CA LEU A 197 -47.36 -33.54 19.18
C LEU A 197 -46.83 -32.98 17.85
N GLN A 198 -46.41 -31.72 17.88
CA GLN A 198 -45.81 -31.07 16.72
C GLN A 198 -44.36 -31.56 16.54
N VAL A 199 -44.11 -32.23 15.42
CA VAL A 199 -42.77 -32.66 15.01
C VAL A 199 -42.48 -32.19 13.58
N SER A 200 -41.20 -31.97 13.27
CA SER A 200 -40.78 -31.57 11.92
C SER A 200 -41.02 -32.69 10.88
N PRO A 201 -41.11 -32.34 9.58
CA PRO A 201 -41.32 -33.32 8.51
C PRO A 201 -40.37 -34.53 8.50
N PRO A 202 -39.06 -34.40 8.83
CA PRO A 202 -38.16 -35.56 8.91
C PRO A 202 -38.55 -36.60 9.98
N VAL A 203 -39.20 -36.16 11.07
CA VAL A 203 -39.56 -37.00 12.24
C VAL A 203 -41.02 -37.47 12.18
N SER A 204 -41.86 -36.82 11.38
CA SER A 204 -43.28 -37.17 11.16
C SER A 204 -43.50 -38.64 10.78
N GLY A 205 -42.63 -39.21 9.92
CA GLY A 205 -42.73 -40.62 9.54
C GLY A 205 -42.56 -41.56 10.73
N LEU A 206 -41.64 -41.23 11.64
CA LEU A 206 -41.40 -42.02 12.86
C LEU A 206 -42.57 -41.89 13.84
N GLN A 207 -43.09 -40.67 14.05
CA GLN A 207 -44.28 -40.44 14.88
C GLN A 207 -45.46 -41.28 14.39
N LYS A 208 -45.68 -41.35 13.08
CA LYS A 208 -46.74 -42.17 12.49
C LYS A 208 -46.59 -43.66 12.83
N VAL A 209 -45.39 -44.22 12.65
CA VAL A 209 -45.11 -45.62 12.97
C VAL A 209 -45.36 -45.91 14.46
N VAL A 210 -44.92 -45.00 15.33
CA VAL A 210 -45.15 -45.12 16.79
C VAL A 210 -46.65 -45.11 17.12
N LEU A 211 -47.42 -44.19 16.53
CA LEU A 211 -48.87 -44.13 16.70
C LEU A 211 -49.58 -45.40 16.22
N ASP A 212 -49.17 -45.94 15.07
CA ASP A 212 -49.78 -47.15 14.50
C ASP A 212 -49.57 -48.35 15.44
N VAL A 213 -48.37 -48.49 16.02
CA VAL A 213 -48.07 -49.53 17.03
C VAL A 213 -48.88 -49.33 18.31
N LEU A 214 -48.91 -48.11 18.85
CA LEU A 214 -49.64 -47.81 20.08
C LEU A 214 -51.15 -47.99 19.93
N ARG A 215 -51.72 -47.62 18.78
CA ARG A 215 -53.15 -47.84 18.47
C ARG A 215 -53.48 -49.32 18.38
N HIS A 216 -52.60 -50.13 17.81
CA HIS A 216 -52.80 -51.58 17.79
C HIS A 216 -52.75 -52.18 19.19
N ALA A 217 -51.79 -51.74 20.02
CA ALA A 217 -51.72 -52.15 21.42
C ALA A 217 -52.95 -51.71 22.24
N LEU A 218 -53.45 -50.49 21.99
CA LEU A 218 -54.66 -49.97 22.62
C LEU A 218 -55.91 -50.75 22.23
N SER A 219 -56.09 -51.07 20.94
CA SER A 219 -57.19 -51.92 20.47
C SER A 219 -57.19 -53.28 21.16
N TRP A 220 -56.01 -53.89 21.31
CA TRP A 220 -55.89 -55.17 22.00
C TRP A 220 -56.25 -55.05 23.49
N LEU A 221 -55.86 -53.96 24.15
CA LEU A 221 -56.23 -53.69 25.54
C LEU A 221 -57.75 -53.47 25.70
N GLU A 222 -58.36 -52.69 24.81
CA GLU A 222 -59.81 -52.45 24.76
C GLU A 222 -60.60 -53.76 24.61
N GLU A 223 -60.15 -54.65 23.71
CA GLU A 223 -60.76 -55.97 23.51
C GLU A 223 -60.66 -56.87 24.75
N VAL A 224 -59.49 -56.90 25.41
CA VAL A 224 -59.29 -57.70 26.63
C VAL A 224 -60.12 -57.15 27.79
N GLU A 225 -60.18 -55.83 27.96
CA GLU A 225 -61.02 -55.18 28.98
C GLU A 225 -62.50 -55.49 28.77
N GLN A 226 -62.98 -55.44 27.53
CA GLN A 226 -64.35 -55.82 27.17
C GLN A 226 -64.64 -57.29 27.49
N LEU A 227 -63.72 -58.21 27.17
CA LEU A 227 -63.87 -59.63 27.49
C LEU A 227 -63.91 -59.89 29.00
N LEU A 228 -63.07 -59.21 29.78
CA LEU A 228 -63.09 -59.33 31.24
C LEU A 228 -64.40 -58.78 31.83
N GLN A 229 -64.90 -57.68 31.27
CA GLN A 229 -66.20 -57.11 31.64
C GLN A 229 -67.35 -58.08 31.30
N ASP A 230 -67.33 -58.71 30.13
CA ASP A 230 -68.33 -59.70 29.70
C ASP A 230 -68.34 -60.94 30.61
N LEU A 231 -67.18 -61.30 31.18
CA LEU A 231 -67.03 -62.38 32.16
C LEU A 231 -67.42 -61.97 33.60
N GLY A 232 -67.86 -60.72 33.81
CA GLY A 232 -68.29 -60.21 35.11
C GLY A 232 -67.14 -59.85 36.05
N ILE A 233 -65.91 -59.75 35.55
CA ILE A 233 -64.74 -59.31 36.32
C ILE A 233 -64.74 -57.78 36.28
N LEU A 234 -65.12 -57.13 37.37
CA LEU A 234 -65.07 -55.67 37.48
C LEU A 234 -63.67 -55.21 37.90
N PRO A 235 -63.18 -54.08 37.38
CA PRO A 235 -61.92 -53.50 37.81
C PRO A 235 -62.07 -52.98 39.25
N SER A 236 -61.04 -53.17 40.08
CA SER A 236 -61.04 -52.75 41.48
C SER A 236 -60.84 -51.23 41.60
N GLY A 237 -61.84 -50.45 41.19
CA GLY A 237 -61.87 -48.99 41.31
C GLY A 237 -61.34 -48.25 40.07
N ALA A 238 -61.86 -47.03 39.86
CA ALA A 238 -61.66 -46.22 38.64
C ALA A 238 -60.19 -45.83 38.33
N ASP A 239 -59.27 -46.04 39.28
CA ASP A 239 -57.84 -45.71 39.17
C ASP A 239 -56.93 -46.94 39.15
N LYS A 240 -57.47 -48.17 39.21
CA LYS A 240 -56.67 -49.40 39.17
C LYS A 240 -57.12 -50.26 38.00
N GLY A 241 -56.34 -50.21 36.92
CA GLY A 241 -56.57 -51.03 35.74
C GLY A 241 -56.53 -52.54 36.03
N TYR A 242 -57.05 -53.32 35.09
CA TYR A 242 -57.11 -54.79 35.15
C TYR A 242 -55.73 -55.49 35.21
N TRP A 243 -54.64 -54.75 35.03
CA TRP A 243 -53.28 -55.30 35.04
C TRP A 243 -52.78 -55.74 36.41
N ASP A 244 -53.22 -55.11 37.51
CA ASP A 244 -52.91 -55.63 38.85
C ASP A 244 -53.52 -57.04 39.02
N PHE A 245 -54.70 -57.29 38.45
CA PHE A 245 -55.36 -58.59 38.45
C PHE A 245 -54.66 -59.60 37.53
N LEU A 246 -54.25 -59.19 36.32
CA LEU A 246 -53.56 -60.08 35.36
C LEU A 246 -52.11 -60.39 35.76
N SER A 247 -51.39 -59.45 36.38
CA SER A 247 -50.03 -59.69 36.89
C SER A 247 -49.98 -60.78 37.96
N HIS A 248 -51.07 -60.93 38.72
CA HIS A 248 -51.23 -61.97 39.75
C HIS A 248 -51.67 -63.32 39.17
N ILE A 249 -52.13 -63.37 37.92
CA ILE A 249 -52.55 -64.61 37.22
C ILE A 249 -51.42 -65.20 36.36
N VAL A 250 -50.48 -64.37 35.89
CA VAL A 250 -49.42 -64.74 34.94
C VAL A 250 -48.05 -65.00 35.61
N ALA A 251 -47.91 -64.77 36.92
CA ALA A 251 -46.73 -65.16 37.71
C ALA A 251 -46.84 -66.59 38.25
#